data_AF-A0A420D743-F1
#
_entry.id   AF-A0A420D743-F1
#
_cell.length_a   1.000
_cell.length_b   1.000
_cell.length_c   1.000
_cell.angle_alpha   90.00
_cell.angle_beta   90.00
_cell.angle_gamma   90.00
#
_symmetry.space_group_name_H-M   'P 1'
#
loop_
_entity.id
_entity.type
_entity.pdbx_description
1 polymer ?
#
loop_
_entity_poly.entity_id
_entity_poly.type
_entity_poly.pdbx_seq_one_letter_code
_entity_poly.pdbx_strand_id
1 'polypeptide(L)'
;MVSQSDNADLKNRLRFLGLDDKGRETLRRMGPLIRANIGAALDIFYDKIRKVPETAAFFRGEDHIRGAKGRQEEHWGIVGTGDYTESYVDGVTKVGKAHARIGLEPRWYIGGYALVLEQLIHAVARDRWPSRFGRQKAPQLADEISVVMKAAMLDMDYSITVYLDILAAERQKAEDTRLRAEAEQATALAALRGVLTKLAAGDLEARLPDDLPANFVEMARDYNASVNALRSTIGTVRSSADEIFKSTSAIAEATDDLAQRTEQQAAGLEESTAALHELTQNVTLTADGAQKAAQVVGVALDEARVSEAVVSRAVDAMGAIEKSSDAISKIIGVIDEIAFQTNLLALNAGVEAARAGEAGRGFAVVAQEVRELAQRCANAAREIKSLISQSSTQVNSGVGLVNNAGDALKQIIVRIGEINEIVGTIAAAAADQSGGLREVNTSIASMDQITQRNAAMVEETSAQTATLGEEAERLLAALQGFRIHDGHAQPRQRSTPVRRMAG
;
A
#
# COMPACT_ATOMS: atom_id res chain seq x y z
N MET A 1 -76.22 -7.53 -24.94
CA MET A 1 -76.46 -6.61 -23.83
C MET A 1 -76.00 -5.24 -24.27
N VAL A 2 -76.92 -4.46 -24.81
CA VAL A 2 -76.70 -3.04 -25.12
C VAL A 2 -76.53 -2.29 -23.78
N SER A 3 -75.50 -1.44 -23.66
CA SER A 3 -75.23 -0.69 -22.42
C SER A 3 -76.37 0.30 -22.12
N GLN A 4 -76.63 0.62 -20.85
CA GLN A 4 -77.58 1.70 -20.48
C GLN A 4 -77.22 3.03 -21.16
N SER A 5 -75.94 3.28 -21.47
CA SER A 5 -75.49 4.46 -22.22
C SER A 5 -75.98 4.49 -23.66
N ASP A 6 -76.01 3.34 -24.34
CA ASP A 6 -76.35 3.24 -25.77
C ASP A 6 -77.85 3.47 -25.97
N ASN A 7 -78.67 3.05 -25.00
CA ASN A 7 -80.11 3.30 -24.99
C ASN A 7 -80.42 4.79 -24.73
N ALA A 8 -79.64 5.46 -23.88
CA ALA A 8 -79.73 6.90 -23.66
C ALA A 8 -79.31 7.70 -24.91
N ASP A 9 -78.25 7.27 -25.60
CA ASP A 9 -77.80 7.86 -26.87
C ASP A 9 -78.88 7.75 -27.97
N LEU A 10 -79.46 6.56 -28.16
CA LEU A 10 -80.54 6.37 -29.13
C LEU A 10 -81.76 7.25 -28.83
N LYS A 11 -82.19 7.34 -27.57
CA LYS A 11 -83.31 8.20 -27.17
C LYS A 11 -83.04 9.67 -27.50
N ASN A 12 -81.81 10.13 -27.27
CA ASN A 12 -81.40 11.50 -27.61
C ASN A 12 -81.43 11.74 -29.12
N ARG A 13 -80.92 10.80 -29.92
CA ARG A 13 -80.96 10.88 -31.39
C ARG A 13 -82.38 10.91 -31.93
N LEU A 14 -83.26 10.04 -31.43
CA LEU A 14 -84.67 10.00 -31.84
C LEU A 14 -85.37 11.32 -31.55
N ARG A 15 -85.16 11.90 -30.36
CA ARG A 15 -85.69 13.22 -29.99
C ARG A 15 -85.12 14.32 -30.88
N PHE A 16 -83.82 14.33 -31.13
CA PHE A 16 -83.17 15.30 -32.00
C PHE A 16 -83.75 15.28 -33.43
N LEU A 17 -84.03 14.10 -33.96
CA LEU A 17 -84.63 13.90 -35.29
C LEU A 17 -86.15 14.18 -35.35
N GLY A 18 -86.80 14.51 -34.22
CA GLY A 18 -88.25 14.70 -34.15
C GLY A 18 -89.07 13.39 -34.20
N LEU A 19 -88.43 12.23 -34.00
CA LEU A 19 -89.07 10.94 -33.78
C LEU A 19 -89.39 10.73 -32.29
N ASP A 20 -90.02 11.75 -31.68
CA ASP A 20 -90.63 11.67 -30.37
C ASP A 20 -91.92 10.82 -30.40
N ASP A 21 -92.66 10.74 -29.29
CA ASP A 21 -93.86 9.90 -29.21
C ASP A 21 -94.88 10.23 -30.33
N LYS A 22 -95.03 11.50 -30.69
CA LYS A 22 -95.92 11.97 -31.76
C LYS A 22 -95.39 11.60 -33.15
N GLY A 23 -94.08 11.77 -33.36
CA GLY A 23 -93.41 11.37 -34.59
C GLY A 23 -93.52 9.86 -34.82
N ARG A 24 -93.27 9.04 -33.78
CA ARG A 24 -93.37 7.58 -33.85
C ARG A 24 -94.80 7.08 -34.05
N GLU A 25 -95.79 7.74 -33.44
CA GLU A 25 -97.19 7.41 -33.69
C GLU A 25 -97.62 7.75 -35.13
N THR A 26 -97.07 8.83 -35.70
CA THR A 26 -97.28 9.16 -37.12
C THR A 26 -96.63 8.12 -38.03
N LEU A 27 -95.41 7.68 -37.72
CA LEU A 27 -94.73 6.62 -38.46
C LEU A 27 -95.49 5.29 -38.37
N ARG A 28 -95.99 4.92 -37.19
CA ARG A 28 -96.80 3.71 -36.97
C ARG A 28 -98.08 3.68 -37.80
N ARG A 29 -98.75 4.83 -37.94
CA ARG A 29 -99.91 4.99 -38.85
C ARG A 29 -99.54 4.87 -40.33
N MET A 30 -98.30 5.23 -40.70
CA MET A 30 -97.76 5.04 -42.05
C MET A 30 -97.18 3.64 -42.28
N GLY A 31 -96.94 2.86 -41.22
CA GLY A 31 -96.35 1.52 -41.26
C GLY A 31 -97.00 0.57 -42.29
N PRO A 32 -98.34 0.44 -42.35
CA PRO A 32 -99.00 -0.41 -43.35
C PRO A 32 -98.69 0.02 -44.80
N LEU A 33 -98.60 1.34 -45.04
CA LEU A 33 -98.25 1.88 -46.37
C LEU A 33 -96.80 1.59 -46.72
N ILE A 34 -95.87 1.78 -45.77
CA ILE A 34 -94.45 1.45 -45.96
C ILE A 34 -94.32 -0.04 -46.28
N ARG A 35 -94.93 -0.93 -45.49
CA ARG A 35 -94.89 -2.38 -45.73
C ARG A 35 -95.47 -2.78 -47.09
N ALA A 36 -96.54 -2.12 -47.55
CA ALA A 36 -97.14 -2.42 -48.85
C ALA A 36 -96.28 -1.97 -50.04
N ASN A 37 -95.42 -0.95 -49.87
CA ASN A 37 -94.67 -0.36 -50.97
C ASN A 37 -93.15 -0.65 -50.93
N ILE A 38 -92.62 -1.09 -49.79
CA ILE A 38 -91.17 -1.29 -49.62
C ILE A 38 -90.61 -2.35 -50.55
N GLY A 39 -91.36 -3.43 -50.82
CA GLY A 39 -90.89 -4.50 -51.71
C GLY A 39 -90.64 -4.00 -53.13
N ALA A 40 -91.56 -3.21 -53.67
CA ALA A 40 -91.41 -2.58 -54.99
C ALA A 40 -90.30 -1.51 -54.99
N ALA A 41 -90.18 -0.73 -53.90
CA ALA A 41 -89.10 0.24 -53.75
C ALA A 41 -87.72 -0.43 -53.77
N LEU A 42 -87.60 -1.56 -53.08
CA LEU A 42 -86.38 -2.35 -53.05
C LEU A 42 -86.09 -3.03 -54.40
N ASP A 43 -87.11 -3.42 -55.17
CA ASP A 43 -86.89 -3.93 -56.53
C ASP A 43 -86.21 -2.89 -57.42
N ILE A 44 -86.68 -1.64 -57.37
CA ILE A 44 -86.07 -0.52 -58.10
C ILE A 44 -84.65 -0.26 -57.60
N PHE A 45 -84.44 -0.25 -56.28
CA PHE A 45 -83.14 -0.08 -55.67
C PHE A 45 -82.14 -1.17 -56.11
N TYR A 46 -82.52 -2.44 -56.03
CA TYR A 46 -81.65 -3.55 -56.44
C TYR A 46 -81.45 -3.62 -57.96
N ASP A 47 -82.44 -3.22 -58.77
CA ASP A 47 -82.25 -3.03 -60.22
C ASP A 47 -81.21 -1.94 -60.52
N LYS A 48 -81.21 -0.85 -59.75
CA LYS A 48 -80.17 0.18 -59.85
C LYS A 48 -78.80 -0.35 -59.42
N ILE A 49 -78.73 -1.10 -58.31
CA ILE A 49 -77.48 -1.76 -57.86
C ILE A 49 -76.90 -2.64 -58.96
N ARG A 50 -77.73 -3.44 -59.64
CA ARG A 50 -77.28 -4.31 -60.75
C ARG A 50 -76.61 -3.55 -61.88
N LYS A 51 -77.06 -2.32 -62.14
CA LYS A 51 -76.61 -1.49 -63.27
C LYS A 51 -75.38 -0.64 -62.95
N VAL A 52 -75.00 -0.51 -61.67
CA VAL A 52 -73.86 0.30 -61.21
C VAL A 52 -72.71 -0.64 -60.81
N PRO A 53 -71.62 -0.72 -61.59
CA PRO A 53 -70.53 -1.68 -61.39
C PRO A 53 -69.97 -1.71 -59.97
N GLU A 54 -69.78 -0.54 -59.37
CA GLU A 54 -69.24 -0.33 -58.04
C GLU A 54 -70.10 -1.00 -56.96
N THR A 55 -71.42 -1.04 -57.16
CA THR A 55 -72.34 -1.68 -56.21
C THR A 55 -72.68 -3.12 -56.58
N ALA A 56 -72.67 -3.48 -57.86
CA ALA A 56 -72.96 -4.82 -58.34
C ALA A 56 -71.91 -5.83 -57.85
N ALA A 57 -70.64 -5.41 -57.74
CA ALA A 57 -69.52 -6.25 -57.32
C ALA A 57 -69.68 -6.88 -55.93
N PHE A 58 -70.50 -6.30 -55.04
CA PHE A 58 -70.74 -6.82 -53.70
C PHE A 58 -71.70 -8.03 -53.67
N PHE A 59 -72.35 -8.36 -54.79
CA PHE A 59 -73.34 -9.44 -54.85
C PHE A 59 -72.86 -10.60 -55.74
N ARG A 60 -72.94 -11.83 -55.19
CA ARG A 60 -72.46 -13.06 -55.86
C ARG A 60 -73.43 -13.62 -56.91
N GLY A 61 -74.61 -13.03 -57.06
CA GLY A 61 -75.68 -13.50 -57.93
C GLY A 61 -77.07 -13.18 -57.38
N GLU A 62 -78.10 -13.54 -58.14
CA GLU A 62 -79.50 -13.19 -57.85
C GLU A 62 -80.02 -13.75 -56.51
N ASP A 63 -79.56 -14.93 -56.07
CA ASP A 63 -79.93 -15.46 -54.75
C ASP A 63 -79.44 -14.58 -53.60
N HIS A 64 -78.24 -14.00 -53.74
CA HIS A 64 -77.70 -13.12 -52.73
C HIS A 64 -78.49 -11.80 -52.66
N ILE A 65 -78.87 -11.26 -53.82
CA ILE A 65 -79.74 -10.07 -53.91
C ILE A 65 -81.10 -10.35 -53.29
N ARG A 66 -81.73 -11.49 -53.60
CA ARG A 66 -83.02 -11.88 -53.01
C ARG A 66 -82.94 -11.98 -51.49
N GLY A 67 -81.90 -12.63 -50.96
CA GLY A 67 -81.68 -12.73 -49.51
C GLY A 67 -81.37 -11.40 -48.83
N ALA A 68 -80.65 -10.49 -49.51
CA ALA A 68 -80.42 -9.14 -49.01
C ALA A 68 -81.70 -8.31 -49.01
N LYS A 69 -82.49 -8.39 -50.09
CA LYS A 69 -83.80 -7.75 -50.22
C LYS A 69 -84.74 -8.16 -49.10
N GLY A 70 -84.92 -9.46 -48.86
CA GLY A 70 -85.81 -9.96 -47.81
C GLY A 70 -85.44 -9.43 -46.42
N ARG A 71 -84.14 -9.33 -46.11
CA ARG A 71 -83.68 -8.74 -44.84
C ARG A 71 -83.93 -7.23 -44.76
N GLN A 72 -83.81 -6.51 -45.87
CA GLN A 72 -84.15 -5.08 -45.92
C GLN A 72 -85.67 -4.87 -45.76
N GLU A 73 -86.51 -5.71 -46.37
CA GLU A 73 -87.97 -5.67 -46.17
C GLU A 73 -88.34 -5.91 -44.71
N GLU A 74 -87.72 -6.90 -44.05
CA GLU A 74 -87.90 -7.15 -42.62
C GLU A 74 -87.47 -5.95 -41.78
N HIS A 75 -86.29 -5.38 -42.07
CA HIS A 75 -85.76 -4.21 -41.37
C HIS A 75 -86.69 -2.99 -41.49
N TRP A 76 -87.13 -2.66 -42.70
CA TRP A 76 -88.08 -1.57 -42.93
C TRP A 76 -89.46 -1.85 -42.33
N GLY A 77 -89.84 -3.13 -42.23
CA GLY A 77 -91.00 -3.57 -41.46
C GLY A 77 -90.90 -3.18 -39.99
N ILE A 78 -89.72 -3.35 -39.38
CA ILE A 78 -89.43 -2.92 -38.01
C ILE A 78 -89.45 -1.38 -37.92
N VAL A 79 -88.79 -0.67 -38.85
CA VAL A 79 -88.79 0.81 -38.89
C VAL A 79 -90.22 1.37 -38.92
N GLY A 80 -91.09 0.79 -39.75
CA GLY A 80 -92.48 1.22 -39.89
C GLY A 80 -93.35 1.00 -38.64
N THR A 81 -92.91 0.21 -37.66
CA THR A 81 -93.63 0.06 -36.37
C THR A 81 -93.50 1.28 -35.47
N GLY A 82 -92.49 2.12 -35.71
CA GLY A 82 -92.09 3.20 -34.82
C GLY A 82 -91.58 2.70 -33.45
N ASP A 83 -91.27 1.41 -33.31
CA ASP A 83 -90.76 0.80 -32.07
C ASP A 83 -89.24 0.57 -32.15
N TYR A 84 -88.48 1.59 -31.78
CA TYR A 84 -87.01 1.57 -31.83
C TYR A 84 -86.41 0.96 -30.54
N THR A 85 -86.64 -0.35 -30.35
CA THR A 85 -86.16 -1.13 -29.19
C THR A 85 -84.76 -1.74 -29.43
N GLU A 86 -84.26 -2.57 -28.49
CA GLU A 86 -82.98 -3.28 -28.63
C GLU A 86 -82.93 -4.14 -29.91
N SER A 87 -84.06 -4.70 -30.35
CA SER A 87 -84.16 -5.48 -31.59
C SER A 87 -83.86 -4.63 -32.84
N TYR A 88 -84.29 -3.37 -32.86
CA TYR A 88 -83.95 -2.42 -33.91
C TYR A 88 -82.46 -2.11 -33.93
N VAL A 89 -81.86 -1.83 -32.77
CA VAL A 89 -80.43 -1.52 -32.65
C VAL A 89 -79.57 -2.70 -33.09
N ASP A 90 -79.92 -3.91 -32.66
CA ASP A 90 -79.22 -5.13 -33.08
C ASP A 90 -79.36 -5.35 -34.60
N GLY A 91 -80.55 -5.11 -35.16
CA GLY A 91 -80.79 -5.15 -36.61
C GLY A 91 -79.89 -4.18 -37.38
N VAL A 92 -79.92 -2.88 -37.05
CA VAL A 92 -79.07 -1.87 -37.70
C VAL A 92 -77.59 -2.14 -37.49
N THR A 93 -77.20 -2.63 -36.31
CA THR A 93 -75.80 -2.99 -36.01
C THR A 93 -75.34 -4.17 -36.86
N LYS A 94 -76.17 -5.20 -37.04
CA LYS A 94 -75.88 -6.34 -37.93
C LYS A 94 -75.73 -5.88 -39.37
N VAL A 95 -76.57 -4.96 -39.83
CA VAL A 95 -76.48 -4.35 -41.17
C VAL A 95 -75.17 -3.57 -41.31
N GLY A 96 -74.85 -2.69 -40.36
CA GLY A 96 -73.60 -1.92 -40.36
C GLY A 96 -72.35 -2.81 -40.35
N LYS A 97 -72.33 -3.85 -39.50
CA LYS A 97 -71.24 -4.85 -39.48
C LYS A 97 -71.13 -5.63 -40.80
N ALA A 98 -72.25 -5.91 -41.46
CA ALA A 98 -72.24 -6.57 -42.77
C ALA A 98 -71.62 -5.66 -43.84
N HIS A 99 -71.97 -4.38 -43.87
CA HIS A 99 -71.39 -3.39 -44.79
C HIS A 99 -69.89 -3.19 -44.55
N ALA A 100 -69.48 -3.05 -43.29
CA ALA A 100 -68.06 -2.97 -42.93
C ALA A 100 -67.28 -4.21 -43.40
N ARG A 101 -67.85 -5.41 -43.24
CA ARG A 101 -67.19 -6.67 -43.64
C ARG A 101 -66.96 -6.79 -45.14
N ILE A 102 -67.91 -6.30 -45.95
CA ILE A 102 -67.80 -6.37 -47.41
C ILE A 102 -67.08 -5.16 -48.00
N GLY A 103 -66.68 -4.18 -47.18
CA GLY A 103 -66.05 -2.95 -47.65
C GLY A 103 -67.00 -2.01 -48.38
N LEU A 104 -68.32 -2.09 -48.12
CA LEU A 104 -69.28 -1.18 -48.72
C LEU A 104 -69.14 0.20 -48.07
N GLU A 105 -68.68 1.17 -48.85
CA GLU A 105 -68.52 2.55 -48.38
C GLU A 105 -69.87 3.19 -48.02
N PRO A 106 -69.91 4.05 -46.99
CA PRO A 106 -71.12 4.77 -46.59
C PRO A 106 -71.83 5.48 -47.75
N ARG A 107 -71.11 5.97 -48.76
CA ARG A 107 -71.69 6.61 -49.95
C ARG A 107 -72.73 5.80 -50.68
N TRP A 108 -72.42 4.53 -50.91
CA TRP A 108 -73.31 3.62 -51.62
C TRP A 108 -74.47 3.19 -50.74
N TYR A 109 -74.22 3.06 -49.43
CA TYR A 109 -75.25 2.77 -48.45
C TYR A 109 -76.26 3.94 -48.37
N ILE A 110 -75.81 5.17 -48.10
CA ILE A 110 -76.64 6.37 -47.96
C ILE A 110 -77.38 6.69 -49.28
N GLY A 111 -76.67 6.67 -50.41
CA GLY A 111 -77.28 6.86 -51.73
C GLY A 111 -78.35 5.81 -52.05
N GLY A 112 -78.15 4.57 -51.59
CA GLY A 112 -79.13 3.50 -51.72
C GLY A 112 -80.43 3.77 -50.95
N TYR A 113 -80.33 4.24 -49.70
CA TYR A 113 -81.50 4.66 -48.93
C TYR A 113 -82.24 5.83 -49.57
N ALA A 114 -81.54 6.75 -50.23
CA ALA A 114 -82.19 7.85 -50.94
C ALA A 114 -83.11 7.37 -52.09
N LEU A 115 -82.75 6.28 -52.76
CA LEU A 115 -83.59 5.64 -53.80
C LEU A 115 -84.83 4.96 -53.20
N VAL A 116 -84.67 4.29 -52.06
CA VAL A 116 -85.79 3.65 -51.35
C VAL A 116 -86.77 4.72 -50.83
N LEU A 117 -86.23 5.79 -50.24
CA LEU A 117 -87.03 6.90 -49.70
C LEU A 117 -87.84 7.61 -50.78
N GLU A 118 -87.28 7.85 -51.96
CA GLU A 118 -88.01 8.42 -53.10
C GLU A 118 -89.29 7.64 -53.40
N GLN A 119 -89.21 6.31 -53.47
CA GLN A 119 -90.37 5.46 -53.77
C GLN A 119 -91.41 5.50 -52.64
N LEU A 120 -90.97 5.55 -51.38
CA LEU A 120 -91.86 5.70 -50.24
C LEU A 120 -92.52 7.08 -50.21
N ILE A 121 -91.82 8.17 -50.53
CA ILE A 121 -92.37 9.52 -50.63
C ILE A 121 -93.47 9.57 -51.70
N HIS A 122 -93.22 8.98 -52.87
CA HIS A 122 -94.22 8.86 -53.93
C HIS A 122 -95.45 8.05 -53.49
N ALA A 123 -95.25 6.94 -52.77
CA ALA A 123 -96.35 6.13 -52.24
C ALA A 123 -97.21 6.94 -51.25
N VAL A 124 -96.57 7.67 -50.33
CA VAL A 124 -97.25 8.52 -49.34
C VAL A 124 -98.02 9.65 -50.02
N ALA A 125 -97.40 10.34 -50.99
CA ALA A 125 -98.04 11.43 -51.72
C ALA A 125 -99.29 10.96 -52.48
N ARG A 126 -99.27 9.77 -53.08
CA ARG A 126 -100.44 9.20 -53.80
C ARG A 126 -101.58 8.80 -52.86
N ASP A 127 -101.27 8.19 -51.72
CA ASP A 127 -102.25 7.68 -50.76
C ASP A 127 -102.93 8.81 -49.98
N ARG A 128 -102.14 9.78 -49.51
CA ARG A 128 -102.59 10.82 -48.57
C ARG A 128 -102.93 12.16 -49.21
N TRP A 129 -103.03 12.22 -50.53
CA TRP A 129 -103.36 13.46 -51.23
C TRP A 129 -104.73 14.02 -50.78
N PRO A 130 -104.80 15.26 -50.25
CA PRO A 130 -105.96 15.73 -49.51
C PRO A 130 -107.19 16.12 -50.36
N SER A 131 -107.04 16.31 -51.67
CA SER A 131 -108.14 16.77 -52.55
C SER A 131 -108.31 15.96 -53.83
N ARG A 132 -109.56 15.61 -54.18
CA ARG A 132 -109.85 14.97 -55.48
C ARG A 132 -109.54 15.88 -56.68
N PHE A 133 -109.70 17.20 -56.53
CA PHE A 133 -109.24 18.19 -57.51
C PHE A 133 -107.75 18.48 -57.27
N GLY A 134 -106.88 18.11 -58.21
CA GLY A 134 -105.43 18.32 -58.12
C GLY A 134 -104.60 17.06 -57.86
N ARG A 135 -105.21 15.87 -57.84
CA ARG A 135 -104.51 14.57 -57.67
C ARG A 135 -103.41 14.31 -58.72
N GLN A 136 -103.49 14.99 -59.87
CA GLN A 136 -102.44 15.00 -60.91
C GLN A 136 -101.14 15.71 -60.47
N LYS A 137 -101.17 16.57 -59.44
CA LYS A 137 -99.99 17.29 -58.92
C LYS A 137 -99.23 16.52 -57.82
N ALA A 138 -99.80 15.42 -57.30
CA ALA A 138 -99.17 14.61 -56.26
C ALA A 138 -97.81 14.00 -56.67
N PRO A 139 -97.64 13.48 -57.91
CA PRO A 139 -96.33 13.00 -58.38
C PRO A 139 -95.30 14.13 -58.47
N GLN A 140 -95.68 15.29 -58.99
CA GLN A 140 -94.78 16.43 -59.12
C GLN A 140 -94.22 16.89 -57.77
N LEU A 141 -95.08 17.02 -56.74
CA LEU A 141 -94.62 17.39 -55.40
C LEU A 141 -93.74 16.28 -54.78
N ALA A 142 -94.04 15.00 -55.04
CA ALA A 142 -93.21 13.90 -54.56
C ALA A 142 -91.82 13.89 -55.22
N ASP A 143 -91.74 14.23 -56.51
CA ASP A 143 -90.46 14.43 -57.22
C ASP A 143 -89.67 15.58 -56.59
N GLU A 144 -90.30 16.74 -56.38
CA GLU A 144 -89.67 17.90 -55.76
C GLU A 144 -89.10 17.59 -54.36
N ILE A 145 -89.88 16.92 -53.50
CA ILE A 145 -89.43 16.47 -52.16
C ILE A 145 -88.29 15.45 -52.27
N SER A 146 -88.40 14.49 -53.19
CA SER A 146 -87.40 13.43 -53.36
C SER A 146 -86.07 13.98 -53.84
N VAL A 147 -86.08 14.99 -54.72
CA VAL A 147 -84.86 15.68 -55.17
C VAL A 147 -84.15 16.38 -54.01
N VAL A 148 -84.89 17.12 -53.18
CA VAL A 148 -84.30 17.80 -52.00
C VAL A 148 -83.74 16.78 -51.01
N MET A 149 -84.47 15.70 -50.73
CA MET A 149 -83.99 14.63 -49.85
C MET A 149 -82.72 13.96 -50.40
N LYS A 150 -82.67 13.65 -51.70
CA LYS A 150 -81.48 13.09 -52.35
C LYS A 150 -80.27 14.02 -52.27
N ALA A 151 -80.47 15.32 -52.46
CA ALA A 151 -79.40 16.31 -52.30
C ALA A 151 -78.87 16.34 -50.86
N ALA A 152 -79.74 16.32 -49.85
CA ALA A 152 -79.35 16.25 -48.45
C ALA A 152 -78.60 14.94 -48.10
N MET A 153 -79.04 13.81 -48.65
CA MET A 153 -78.35 12.51 -48.46
C MET A 153 -76.96 12.50 -49.09
N LEU A 154 -76.77 13.13 -50.26
CA LEU A 154 -75.46 13.27 -50.90
C LEU A 154 -74.52 14.18 -50.09
N ASP A 155 -75.02 15.29 -49.56
CA ASP A 155 -74.24 16.22 -48.73
C ASP A 155 -73.79 15.56 -47.40
N MET A 156 -74.68 14.78 -46.78
CA MET A 156 -74.33 13.99 -45.59
C MET A 156 -73.29 12.91 -45.91
N ASP A 157 -73.42 12.21 -47.03
CA ASP A 157 -72.43 11.22 -47.45
C ASP A 157 -71.04 11.83 -47.59
N TYR A 158 -70.91 12.90 -48.38
CA TYR A 158 -69.63 13.53 -48.63
C TYR A 158 -69.00 14.02 -47.32
N SER A 159 -69.80 14.63 -46.44
CA SER A 159 -69.37 15.08 -45.12
C SER A 159 -68.86 13.94 -44.22
N ILE A 160 -69.54 12.77 -44.23
CA ILE A 160 -69.12 11.60 -43.47
C ILE A 160 -67.84 10.99 -44.05
N THR A 161 -67.73 10.92 -45.38
CA THR A 161 -66.55 10.38 -46.05
C THR A 161 -65.30 11.19 -45.69
N VAL A 162 -65.35 12.53 -45.80
CA VAL A 162 -64.22 13.41 -45.43
C VAL A 162 -63.83 13.24 -43.95
N TYR A 163 -64.81 13.13 -43.06
CA TYR A 163 -64.56 12.90 -41.62
C TYR A 163 -63.79 11.59 -41.37
N LEU A 164 -64.19 10.50 -42.03
CA LEU A 164 -63.53 9.20 -41.90
C LEU A 164 -62.10 9.21 -42.47
N ASP A 165 -61.86 9.90 -43.59
CA ASP A 165 -60.55 10.01 -44.22
C ASP A 165 -59.53 10.75 -43.33
N ILE A 166 -59.92 11.86 -42.70
CA ILE A 166 -59.06 12.61 -41.77
C ILE A 166 -58.65 11.72 -40.59
N LEU A 167 -59.62 11.01 -40.01
CA LEU A 167 -59.38 10.14 -38.86
C LEU A 167 -58.47 8.95 -39.20
N ALA A 168 -58.55 8.43 -40.42
CA ALA A 168 -57.63 7.40 -40.91
C ALA A 168 -56.20 7.95 -41.09
N ALA A 169 -56.05 9.16 -41.64
CA ALA A 169 -54.74 9.79 -41.83
C ALA A 169 -54.04 10.12 -40.49
N GLU A 170 -54.78 10.61 -39.49
CA GLU A 170 -54.25 10.85 -38.15
C GLU A 170 -53.79 9.56 -37.47
N ARG A 171 -54.57 8.48 -37.60
CA ARG A 171 -54.18 7.15 -37.09
C ARG A 171 -52.90 6.64 -37.73
N GLN A 172 -52.77 6.74 -39.05
CA GLN A 172 -51.55 6.32 -39.75
C GLN A 172 -50.33 7.11 -39.27
N LYS A 173 -50.45 8.44 -39.13
CA LYS A 173 -49.35 9.29 -38.65
C LYS A 173 -48.93 8.94 -37.21
N ALA A 174 -49.90 8.64 -36.35
CA ALA A 174 -49.64 8.21 -34.99
C ALA A 174 -48.93 6.83 -34.96
N GLU A 175 -49.37 5.88 -35.79
CA GLU A 175 -48.72 4.58 -35.93
C GLU A 175 -47.29 4.70 -36.46
N ASP A 176 -47.06 5.51 -37.50
CA ASP A 176 -45.73 5.73 -38.07
C ASP A 176 -44.77 6.35 -37.04
N THR A 177 -45.26 7.29 -36.24
CA THR A 177 -44.47 7.93 -35.17
C THR A 177 -44.14 6.91 -34.08
N ARG A 178 -45.10 6.06 -33.71
CA ARG A 178 -44.89 4.99 -32.72
C ARG A 178 -43.84 3.98 -33.20
N LEU A 179 -43.96 3.52 -34.44
CA LEU A 179 -43.02 2.56 -35.04
C LEU A 179 -41.59 3.13 -35.13
N ARG A 180 -41.44 4.42 -35.46
CA ARG A 180 -40.13 5.08 -35.44
C ARG A 180 -39.54 5.15 -34.04
N ALA A 181 -40.33 5.56 -33.05
CA ALA A 181 -39.88 5.62 -31.65
C ALA A 181 -39.48 4.22 -31.12
N GLU A 182 -40.25 3.18 -31.45
CA GLU A 182 -39.94 1.79 -31.11
C GLU A 182 -38.61 1.33 -31.76
N ALA A 183 -38.38 1.67 -33.03
CA ALA A 183 -37.14 1.34 -33.74
C ALA A 183 -35.91 2.07 -33.18
N GLU A 184 -36.05 3.36 -32.87
CA GLU A 184 -35.00 4.18 -32.24
C GLU A 184 -34.66 3.63 -30.84
N GLN A 185 -35.68 3.30 -30.04
CA GLN A 185 -35.49 2.70 -28.72
C GLN A 185 -34.82 1.33 -28.81
N ALA A 186 -35.24 0.47 -29.74
CA ALA A 186 -34.63 -0.85 -29.95
C ALA A 186 -33.14 -0.74 -30.32
N THR A 187 -32.79 0.23 -31.17
CA THR A 187 -31.40 0.51 -31.57
C THR A 187 -30.55 0.94 -30.38
N ALA A 188 -31.04 1.91 -29.59
CA ALA A 188 -30.32 2.40 -28.41
C ALA A 188 -30.14 1.32 -27.33
N LEU A 189 -31.17 0.52 -27.05
CA LEU A 189 -31.09 -0.57 -26.08
C LEU A 189 -30.16 -1.69 -26.54
N ALA A 190 -30.13 -2.00 -27.84
CA ALA A 190 -29.21 -2.99 -28.39
C ALA A 190 -27.75 -2.53 -28.26
N ALA A 191 -27.46 -1.25 -28.56
CA ALA A 191 -26.14 -0.67 -28.37
C ALA A 191 -25.72 -0.68 -26.89
N LEU A 192 -26.61 -0.28 -25.98
CA LEU A 192 -26.37 -0.31 -24.53
C LEU A 192 -26.08 -1.73 -24.04
N ARG A 193 -26.89 -2.71 -24.44
CA ARG A 193 -26.66 -4.12 -24.10
C ARG A 193 -25.29 -4.60 -24.59
N GLY A 194 -24.90 -4.21 -25.80
CA GLY A 194 -23.60 -4.57 -26.38
C GLY A 194 -22.43 -4.07 -25.54
N VAL A 195 -22.43 -2.79 -25.17
CA VAL A 195 -21.36 -2.21 -24.35
C VAL A 195 -21.38 -2.72 -22.91
N LEU A 196 -22.55 -2.96 -22.31
CA LEU A 196 -22.66 -3.53 -20.96
C LEU A 196 -22.13 -4.96 -20.91
N THR A 197 -22.32 -5.74 -21.97
CA THR A 197 -21.75 -7.09 -22.07
C THR A 197 -20.22 -7.04 -22.11
N LYS A 198 -19.65 -6.07 -22.84
CA LYS A 198 -18.20 -5.84 -22.88
C LYS A 198 -17.66 -5.36 -21.53
N LEU A 199 -18.34 -4.40 -20.89
CA LEU A 199 -18.01 -3.90 -19.56
C LEU A 199 -18.01 -5.01 -18.50
N ALA A 200 -19.01 -5.89 -18.53
CA ALA A 200 -19.08 -7.05 -17.63
C ALA A 200 -17.94 -8.06 -17.84
N ALA A 201 -17.35 -8.09 -19.05
CA ALA A 201 -16.15 -8.86 -19.37
C ALA A 201 -14.83 -8.10 -19.07
N GLY A 202 -14.90 -6.93 -18.44
CA GLY A 202 -13.74 -6.11 -18.07
C GLY A 202 -13.23 -5.16 -19.15
N ASP A 203 -13.94 -5.02 -20.29
CA ASP A 203 -13.53 -4.09 -21.35
C ASP A 203 -13.97 -2.66 -21.02
N LEU A 204 -13.04 -1.86 -20.50
CA LEU A 204 -13.23 -0.44 -20.20
C LEU A 204 -12.89 0.48 -21.39
N GLU A 205 -12.61 -0.08 -22.56
CA GLU A 205 -12.43 0.66 -23.81
C GLU A 205 -13.73 0.76 -24.62
N ALA A 206 -14.69 -0.14 -24.36
CA ALA A 206 -15.99 -0.14 -25.03
C ALA A 206 -16.78 1.15 -24.77
N ARG A 207 -17.14 1.84 -25.85
CA ARG A 207 -17.92 3.08 -25.82
C ARG A 207 -19.24 2.94 -26.56
N LEU A 208 -20.25 3.66 -26.08
CA LEU A 208 -21.45 3.90 -26.88
C LEU A 208 -21.11 4.84 -28.03
N PRO A 209 -21.63 4.57 -29.25
CA PRO A 209 -21.35 5.39 -30.41
C PRO A 209 -22.11 6.72 -30.35
N ASP A 210 -21.57 7.73 -31.04
CA ASP A 210 -22.12 9.09 -31.05
C ASP A 210 -23.29 9.25 -32.04
N ASP A 211 -23.64 8.22 -32.80
CA ASP A 211 -24.68 8.21 -33.85
C ASP A 211 -26.03 7.66 -33.36
N LEU A 212 -26.25 7.58 -32.04
CA LEU A 212 -27.53 7.19 -31.48
C LEU A 212 -28.65 8.21 -31.78
N PRO A 213 -29.92 7.78 -31.77
CA PRO A 213 -31.05 8.70 -31.87
C PRO A 213 -30.96 9.80 -30.80
N ALA A 214 -31.41 11.01 -31.15
CA ALA A 214 -31.13 12.24 -30.38
C ALA A 214 -31.56 12.17 -28.90
N ASN A 215 -32.64 11.45 -28.59
CA ASN A 215 -33.15 11.21 -27.24
C ASN A 215 -32.27 10.28 -26.38
N PHE A 216 -31.26 9.62 -26.96
CA PHE A 216 -30.35 8.70 -26.26
C PHE A 216 -28.88 9.17 -26.24
N VAL A 217 -28.56 10.31 -26.84
CA VAL A 217 -27.18 10.86 -26.86
C VAL A 217 -26.69 11.17 -25.45
N GLU A 218 -27.55 11.71 -24.58
CA GLU A 218 -27.20 12.00 -23.17
C GLU A 218 -26.85 10.72 -22.39
N MET A 219 -27.64 9.65 -22.58
CA MET A 219 -27.35 8.33 -22.01
C MET A 219 -25.98 7.80 -22.48
N ALA A 220 -25.63 7.94 -23.76
CA ALA A 220 -24.32 7.55 -24.25
C ALA A 220 -23.19 8.37 -23.64
N ARG A 221 -23.39 9.68 -23.49
CA ARG A 221 -22.43 10.57 -22.85
C ARG A 221 -22.19 10.19 -21.39
N ASP A 222 -23.25 9.93 -20.62
CA ASP A 222 -23.16 9.56 -19.20
C ASP A 222 -22.50 8.19 -19.00
N TYR A 223 -22.86 7.21 -19.84
CA TYR A 223 -22.18 5.91 -19.86
C TYR A 223 -20.69 6.06 -20.16
N ASN A 224 -20.34 6.76 -21.24
CA ASN A 224 -18.95 6.95 -21.65
C ASN A 224 -18.15 7.72 -20.58
N ALA A 225 -18.74 8.72 -19.94
CA ALA A 225 -18.12 9.44 -18.82
C ALA A 225 -17.86 8.52 -17.62
N SER A 226 -18.83 7.67 -17.27
CA SER A 226 -18.72 6.71 -16.16
C SER A 226 -17.62 5.68 -16.41
N VAL A 227 -17.56 5.10 -17.61
CA VAL A 227 -16.50 4.14 -17.99
C VAL A 227 -15.13 4.81 -17.98
N ASN A 228 -15.02 6.07 -18.43
CA ASN A 228 -13.75 6.81 -18.36
C ASN A 228 -13.27 7.03 -16.93
N ALA A 229 -14.18 7.39 -16.01
CA ALA A 229 -13.86 7.53 -14.60
C ALA A 229 -13.37 6.21 -13.99
N LEU A 230 -14.11 5.12 -14.23
CA LEU A 230 -13.72 3.78 -13.79
C LEU A 230 -12.35 3.37 -14.34
N ARG A 231 -12.11 3.59 -15.65
CA ARG A 231 -10.82 3.33 -16.30
C ARG A 231 -9.68 4.10 -15.64
N SER A 232 -9.89 5.39 -15.33
CA SER A 232 -8.89 6.20 -14.65
C SER A 232 -8.58 5.65 -13.25
N THR A 233 -9.60 5.30 -12.47
CA THR A 233 -9.42 4.73 -11.14
C THR A 233 -8.67 3.40 -11.18
N ILE A 234 -9.06 2.48 -12.07
CA ILE A 234 -8.37 1.19 -12.26
C ILE A 234 -6.92 1.40 -12.71
N GLY A 235 -6.67 2.38 -13.59
CA GLY A 235 -5.31 2.76 -13.99
C GLY A 235 -4.45 3.24 -12.83
N THR A 236 -4.99 4.09 -11.95
CA THR A 236 -4.32 4.55 -10.72
C THR A 236 -4.03 3.38 -9.79
N VAL A 237 -5.01 2.52 -9.52
CA VAL A 237 -4.84 1.35 -8.64
C VAL A 237 -3.75 0.40 -9.17
N ARG A 238 -3.73 0.14 -10.49
CA ARG A 238 -2.69 -0.69 -11.12
C ARG A 238 -1.30 -0.06 -10.99
N SER A 239 -1.17 1.24 -11.19
CA SER A 239 0.10 1.95 -11.01
C SER A 239 0.58 1.86 -9.57
N SER A 240 -0.30 2.07 -8.58
CA SER A 240 0.04 1.96 -7.17
C SER A 240 0.42 0.52 -6.78
N ALA A 241 -0.25 -0.50 -7.31
CA ALA A 241 0.10 -1.89 -7.07
C ALA A 241 1.48 -2.26 -7.64
N ASP A 242 1.82 -1.78 -8.85
CA ASP A 242 3.15 -1.95 -9.46
C ASP A 242 4.25 -1.23 -8.66
N GLU A 243 3.98 -0.03 -8.16
CA GLU A 243 4.90 0.69 -7.25
C GLU A 243 5.12 -0.08 -5.95
N ILE A 244 4.04 -0.56 -5.31
CA ILE A 244 4.14 -1.38 -4.09
C ILE A 244 4.99 -2.62 -4.35
N PHE A 245 4.75 -3.35 -5.46
CA PHE A 245 5.51 -4.54 -5.81
C PHE A 245 7.01 -4.27 -6.00
N LYS A 246 7.36 -3.16 -6.66
CA LYS A 246 8.75 -2.71 -6.82
C LYS A 246 9.37 -2.33 -5.48
N SER A 247 8.64 -1.59 -4.64
CA SER A 247 9.11 -1.20 -3.31
C SER A 247 9.33 -2.42 -2.40
N THR A 248 8.43 -3.40 -2.40
CA THR A 248 8.62 -4.64 -1.63
C THR A 248 9.82 -5.43 -2.12
N SER A 249 10.05 -5.52 -3.42
CA SER A 249 11.23 -6.19 -3.97
C SER A 249 12.52 -5.52 -3.51
N ALA A 250 12.57 -4.18 -3.52
CA ALA A 250 13.71 -3.42 -3.03
C ALA A 250 13.91 -3.56 -1.50
N ILE A 251 12.81 -3.61 -0.72
CA ILE A 251 12.87 -3.86 0.73
C ILE A 251 13.40 -5.27 1.00
N ALA A 252 12.99 -6.28 0.22
CA ALA A 252 13.47 -7.65 0.36
C ALA A 252 15.00 -7.72 0.13
N GLU A 253 15.50 -7.09 -0.92
CA GLU A 253 16.95 -7.01 -1.20
C GLU A 253 17.70 -6.29 -0.07
N ALA A 254 17.18 -5.15 0.42
CA ALA A 254 17.79 -4.44 1.54
C ALA A 254 17.76 -5.24 2.86
N THR A 255 16.74 -6.06 3.06
CA THR A 255 16.60 -6.92 4.23
C THR A 255 17.60 -8.09 4.17
N ASP A 256 17.86 -8.63 2.98
CA ASP A 256 18.88 -9.65 2.75
C ASP A 256 20.30 -9.11 3.00
N ASP A 257 20.62 -7.89 2.53
CA ASP A 257 21.87 -7.20 2.87
C ASP A 257 22.01 -6.99 4.40
N LEU A 258 20.93 -6.56 5.06
CA LEU A 258 20.92 -6.39 6.50
C LEU A 258 21.12 -7.72 7.24
N ALA A 259 20.55 -8.81 6.74
CA ALA A 259 20.76 -10.16 7.28
C ALA A 259 22.24 -10.53 7.23
N GLN A 260 22.86 -10.42 6.05
CA GLN A 260 24.26 -10.76 5.85
C GLN A 260 25.20 -9.92 6.72
N ARG A 261 24.92 -8.61 6.86
CA ARG A 261 25.70 -7.72 7.73
C ARG A 261 25.51 -8.04 9.21
N THR A 262 24.30 -8.44 9.61
CA THR A 262 24.02 -8.87 10.99
C THR A 262 24.76 -10.16 11.33
N GLU A 263 24.84 -11.12 10.40
CA GLU A 263 25.65 -12.33 10.57
C GLU A 263 27.15 -12.03 10.65
N GLN A 264 27.66 -11.16 9.77
CA GLN A 264 29.06 -10.72 9.83
C GLN A 264 29.38 -10.00 11.15
N GLN A 265 28.45 -9.17 11.62
CA GLN A 265 28.59 -8.48 12.90
C GLN A 265 28.57 -9.45 14.07
N ALA A 266 27.72 -10.49 14.04
CA ALA A 266 27.71 -11.55 15.04
C ALA A 266 29.07 -12.28 15.09
N ALA A 267 29.59 -12.69 13.94
CA ALA A 267 30.90 -13.33 13.85
C ALA A 267 32.04 -12.44 14.37
N GLY A 268 32.05 -11.15 14.00
CA GLY A 268 33.03 -10.19 14.49
C GLY A 268 32.92 -9.94 16.01
N LEU A 269 31.71 -10.04 16.57
CA LEU A 269 31.48 -9.91 18.00
C LEU A 269 31.97 -11.14 18.78
N GLU A 270 31.80 -12.34 18.23
CA GLU A 270 32.38 -13.57 18.81
C GLU A 270 33.91 -13.49 18.86
N GLU A 271 34.56 -13.07 17.77
CA GLU A 271 36.01 -12.89 17.72
C GLU A 271 36.48 -11.81 18.71
N SER A 272 35.77 -10.67 18.76
CA SER A 272 36.09 -9.58 19.70
C SER A 272 35.94 -10.03 21.16
N THR A 273 34.93 -10.84 21.45
CA THR A 273 34.70 -11.39 22.79
C THR A 273 35.82 -12.36 23.19
N ALA A 274 36.25 -13.22 22.27
CA ALA A 274 37.38 -14.12 22.49
C ALA A 274 38.68 -13.34 22.75
N ALA A 275 38.96 -12.32 21.93
CA ALA A 275 40.13 -11.45 22.10
C ALA A 275 40.09 -10.67 23.43
N LEU A 276 38.93 -10.16 23.84
CA LEU A 276 38.77 -9.51 25.14
C LEU A 276 38.96 -10.47 26.31
N HIS A 277 38.52 -11.73 26.19
CA HIS A 277 38.75 -12.73 27.22
C HIS A 277 40.24 -12.98 27.42
N GLU A 278 40.98 -13.16 26.33
CA GLU A 278 42.44 -13.32 26.35
C GLU A 278 43.14 -12.08 26.92
N LEU A 279 42.75 -10.88 26.48
CA LEU A 279 43.28 -9.62 27.02
C LEU A 279 43.01 -9.46 28.51
N THR A 280 41.80 -9.79 28.96
CA THR A 280 41.43 -9.75 30.39
C THR A 280 42.31 -10.70 31.18
N GLN A 281 42.53 -11.92 30.69
CA GLN A 281 43.42 -12.88 31.34
C GLN A 281 44.86 -12.36 31.42
N ASN A 282 45.38 -11.79 30.33
CA ASN A 282 46.74 -11.23 30.29
C ASN A 282 46.93 -10.04 31.24
N VAL A 283 45.93 -9.15 31.36
CA VAL A 283 45.95 -8.03 32.30
C VAL A 283 45.92 -8.54 33.74
N THR A 284 45.10 -9.54 34.06
CA THR A 284 45.07 -10.18 35.38
C THR A 284 46.42 -10.81 35.72
N LEU A 285 47.01 -11.57 34.80
CA LEU A 285 48.34 -12.16 34.99
C LEU A 285 49.43 -11.10 35.19
N THR A 286 49.34 -9.98 34.49
CA THR A 286 50.27 -8.84 34.64
C THR A 286 50.12 -8.19 36.02
N ALA A 287 48.89 -7.99 36.50
CA ALA A 287 48.63 -7.45 37.83
C ALA A 287 49.19 -8.36 38.93
N ASP A 288 48.90 -9.66 38.86
CA ASP A 288 49.41 -10.67 39.81
C ASP A 288 50.95 -10.73 39.77
N GLY A 289 51.53 -10.71 38.57
CA GLY A 289 52.97 -10.69 38.35
C GLY A 289 53.65 -9.46 38.97
N ALA A 290 53.05 -8.28 38.78
CA ALA A 290 53.53 -7.04 39.37
C ALA A 290 53.42 -7.08 40.91
N GLN A 291 52.31 -7.56 41.46
CA GLN A 291 52.16 -7.70 42.91
C GLN A 291 53.22 -8.65 43.51
N LYS A 292 53.49 -9.77 42.84
CA LYS A 292 54.52 -10.71 43.27
C LYS A 292 55.93 -10.11 43.16
N ALA A 293 56.21 -9.37 42.09
CA ALA A 293 57.47 -8.65 41.94
C ALA A 293 57.67 -7.60 43.05
N ALA A 294 56.63 -6.83 43.40
CA ALA A 294 56.69 -5.85 44.47
C ALA A 294 57.04 -6.50 45.82
N GLN A 295 56.46 -7.68 46.09
CA GLN A 295 56.78 -8.44 47.30
C GLN A 295 58.25 -8.88 47.34
N VAL A 296 58.77 -9.41 46.23
CA VAL A 296 60.18 -9.85 46.14
C VAL A 296 61.14 -8.66 46.29
N VAL A 297 60.82 -7.53 45.64
CA VAL A 297 61.60 -6.30 45.73
C VAL A 297 61.58 -5.74 47.16
N GLY A 298 60.44 -5.80 47.85
CA GLY A 298 60.32 -5.42 49.25
C GLY A 298 61.24 -6.25 50.16
N VAL A 299 61.25 -7.58 49.99
CA VAL A 299 62.16 -8.47 50.74
C VAL A 299 63.63 -8.15 50.44
N ALA A 300 63.98 -7.96 49.16
CA ALA A 300 65.35 -7.62 48.76
C ALA A 300 65.81 -6.26 49.34
N LEU A 301 64.90 -5.28 49.44
CA LEU A 301 65.18 -3.98 50.07
C LEU A 301 65.49 -4.13 51.56
N ASP A 302 64.72 -4.96 52.26
CA ASP A 302 64.93 -5.23 53.69
C ASP A 302 66.26 -5.97 53.93
N GLU A 303 66.59 -6.97 53.09
CA GLU A 303 67.88 -7.67 53.14
C GLU A 303 69.07 -6.74 52.85
N ALA A 304 68.91 -5.82 51.89
CA ALA A 304 69.93 -4.81 51.58
C ALA A 304 70.16 -3.84 52.75
N ARG A 305 69.08 -3.41 53.44
CA ARG A 305 69.17 -2.58 54.65
C ARG A 305 69.87 -3.29 55.81
N VAL A 306 69.60 -4.58 56.01
CA VAL A 306 70.32 -5.39 57.00
C VAL A 306 71.81 -5.48 56.63
N SER A 307 72.12 -5.68 55.35
CA SER A 307 73.50 -5.71 54.85
C SER A 307 74.23 -4.38 55.05
N GLU A 308 73.54 -3.24 54.89
CA GLU A 308 74.10 -1.90 55.15
C GLU A 308 74.53 -1.77 56.61
N ALA A 309 73.68 -2.21 57.55
CA ALA A 309 74.01 -2.20 58.97
C ALA A 309 75.20 -3.15 59.32
N VAL A 310 75.36 -4.26 58.60
CA VAL A 310 76.51 -5.16 58.78
C VAL A 310 77.80 -4.51 58.26
N VAL A 311 77.76 -3.91 57.06
CA VAL A 311 78.93 -3.24 56.47
C VAL A 311 79.34 -2.04 57.33
N SER A 312 78.38 -1.24 57.82
CA SER A 312 78.67 -0.13 58.75
C SER A 312 79.44 -0.61 59.98
N ARG A 313 79.00 -1.71 60.60
CA ARG A 313 79.70 -2.31 61.75
C ARG A 313 81.10 -2.82 61.37
N ALA A 314 81.28 -3.34 60.16
CA ALA A 314 82.58 -3.79 59.68
C ALA A 314 83.56 -2.61 59.45
N VAL A 315 83.06 -1.47 58.95
CA VAL A 315 83.85 -0.22 58.85
C VAL A 315 84.31 0.23 60.23
N ASP A 316 83.40 0.27 61.22
CA ASP A 316 83.73 0.65 62.59
C ASP A 316 84.78 -0.27 63.22
N ALA A 317 84.64 -1.60 63.01
CA ALA A 317 85.59 -2.58 63.49
C ALA A 317 86.98 -2.43 62.85
N MET A 318 87.05 -2.22 61.54
CA MET A 318 88.32 -2.00 60.84
C MET A 318 88.99 -0.68 61.27
N GLY A 319 88.21 0.39 61.48
CA GLY A 319 88.73 1.64 62.04
C GLY A 319 89.23 1.51 63.49
N ALA A 320 88.63 0.62 64.28
CA ALA A 320 89.16 0.28 65.61
C ALA A 320 90.49 -0.50 65.53
N ILE A 321 90.61 -1.44 64.58
CA ILE A 321 91.85 -2.19 64.32
C ILE A 321 92.96 -1.23 63.87
N GLU A 322 92.68 -0.31 62.95
CA GLU A 322 93.62 0.71 62.48
C GLU A 322 94.21 1.52 63.65
N LYS A 323 93.33 2.07 64.49
CA LYS A 323 93.73 2.80 65.71
C LYS A 323 94.57 1.94 66.66
N SER A 324 94.23 0.67 66.81
CA SER A 324 95.00 -0.27 67.65
C SER A 324 96.39 -0.54 67.05
N SER A 325 96.51 -0.72 65.74
CA SER A 325 97.80 -0.90 65.06
C SER A 325 98.70 0.34 65.21
N ASP A 326 98.13 1.54 65.10
CA ASP A 326 98.85 2.79 65.34
C ASP A 326 99.35 2.92 66.79
N ALA A 327 98.52 2.52 67.76
CA ALA A 327 98.89 2.50 69.16
C ALA A 327 100.05 1.52 69.42
N ILE A 328 99.99 0.31 68.85
CA ILE A 328 101.07 -0.68 68.94
C ILE A 328 102.35 -0.13 68.30
N SER A 329 102.26 0.48 67.12
CA SER A 329 103.42 1.08 66.42
C SER A 329 104.15 2.12 67.29
N LYS A 330 103.39 2.97 68.00
CA LYS A 330 103.93 3.94 68.97
C LYS A 330 104.64 3.26 70.14
N ILE A 331 104.03 2.23 70.73
CA ILE A 331 104.61 1.46 71.85
C ILE A 331 105.92 0.80 71.42
N ILE A 332 105.97 0.19 70.24
CA ILE A 332 107.19 -0.42 69.70
C ILE A 332 108.28 0.63 69.46
N GLY A 333 107.91 1.85 69.03
CA GLY A 333 108.84 2.98 68.95
C GLY A 333 109.48 3.31 70.30
N VAL A 334 108.70 3.35 71.38
CA VAL A 334 109.20 3.55 72.75
C VAL A 334 110.11 2.39 73.18
N ILE A 335 109.77 1.15 72.83
CA ILE A 335 110.61 -0.03 73.16
C ILE A 335 111.97 0.04 72.44
N ASP A 336 112.00 0.42 71.16
CA ASP A 336 113.26 0.62 70.41
C ASP A 336 114.11 1.73 71.05
N GLU A 337 113.48 2.81 71.52
CA GLU A 337 114.15 3.88 72.26
C GLU A 337 114.72 3.39 73.60
N ILE A 338 113.96 2.62 74.39
CA ILE A 338 114.43 2.01 75.65
C ILE A 338 115.60 1.05 75.38
N ALA A 339 115.52 0.23 74.33
CA ALA A 339 116.59 -0.68 73.94
C ALA A 339 117.86 0.11 73.55
N PHE A 340 117.72 1.21 72.82
CA PHE A 340 118.83 2.10 72.47
C PHE A 340 119.47 2.76 73.72
N GLN A 341 118.65 3.29 74.63
CA GLN A 341 119.13 3.85 75.90
C GLN A 341 119.85 2.78 76.75
N THR A 342 119.30 1.56 76.81
CA THR A 342 119.90 0.43 77.54
C THR A 342 121.25 0.02 76.93
N ASN A 343 121.36 0.02 75.59
CA ASN A 343 122.61 -0.24 74.88
C ASN A 343 123.67 0.84 75.18
N LEU A 344 123.29 2.13 75.27
CA LEU A 344 124.19 3.22 75.67
C LEU A 344 124.61 3.13 77.14
N LEU A 345 123.69 2.81 78.05
CA LEU A 345 123.97 2.57 79.46
C LEU A 345 124.95 1.41 79.65
N ALA A 346 124.74 0.30 78.93
CA ALA A 346 125.60 -0.87 78.95
C ALA A 346 126.98 -0.57 78.35
N LEU A 347 127.06 0.24 77.29
CA LEU A 347 128.32 0.72 76.74
C LEU A 347 129.10 1.56 77.76
N ASN A 348 128.43 2.52 78.41
CA ASN A 348 129.04 3.36 79.44
C ASN A 348 129.55 2.51 80.63
N ALA A 349 128.74 1.53 81.07
CA ALA A 349 129.13 0.59 82.13
C ALA A 349 130.32 -0.29 81.70
N GLY A 350 130.37 -0.74 80.45
CA GLY A 350 131.48 -1.52 79.91
C GLY A 350 132.79 -0.71 79.83
N VAL A 351 132.70 0.57 79.46
CA VAL A 351 133.85 1.50 79.46
C VAL A 351 134.38 1.72 80.88
N GLU A 352 133.51 1.97 81.85
CA GLU A 352 133.91 2.18 83.26
C GLU A 352 134.47 0.89 83.88
N ALA A 353 133.93 -0.28 83.53
CA ALA A 353 134.46 -1.58 83.94
C ALA A 353 135.86 -1.85 83.36
N ALA A 354 136.13 -1.47 82.10
CA ALA A 354 137.46 -1.55 81.51
C ALA A 354 138.46 -0.59 82.21
N ARG A 355 137.97 0.57 82.66
CA ARG A 355 138.75 1.56 83.41
C ARG A 355 139.16 1.08 84.81
N ALA A 356 138.35 0.21 85.42
CA ALA A 356 138.63 -0.40 86.73
C ALA A 356 139.59 -1.61 86.69
N GLY A 357 140.08 -2.02 85.50
CA GLY A 357 141.09 -3.08 85.36
C GLY A 357 140.61 -4.46 85.82
N GLU A 358 141.46 -5.21 86.54
CA GLU A 358 141.17 -6.57 87.03
C GLU A 358 139.94 -6.62 87.98
N ALA A 359 139.67 -5.57 88.75
CA ALA A 359 138.54 -5.50 89.67
C ALA A 359 137.18 -5.35 88.95
N GLY A 360 137.17 -4.84 87.71
CA GLY A 360 135.97 -4.61 86.89
C GLY A 360 135.58 -5.77 85.97
N ARG A 361 136.35 -6.86 85.94
CA ARG A 361 136.24 -7.93 84.93
C ARG A 361 134.86 -8.61 84.92
N GLY A 362 134.27 -8.85 86.09
CA GLY A 362 132.91 -9.40 86.21
C GLY A 362 131.82 -8.42 85.74
N PHE A 363 131.98 -7.12 86.04
CA PHE A 363 131.07 -6.07 85.57
C PHE A 363 131.15 -5.87 84.05
N ALA A 364 132.33 -6.02 83.45
CA ALA A 364 132.51 -5.93 82.00
C ALA A 364 131.75 -7.04 81.25
N VAL A 365 131.72 -8.26 81.80
CA VAL A 365 130.94 -9.38 81.21
C VAL A 365 129.44 -9.10 81.30
N VAL A 366 128.95 -8.64 82.45
CA VAL A 366 127.53 -8.28 82.61
C VAL A 366 127.15 -7.11 81.69
N ALA A 367 127.99 -6.09 81.57
CA ALA A 367 127.76 -4.96 80.67
C ALA A 367 127.71 -5.40 79.20
N GLN A 368 128.57 -6.34 78.77
CA GLN A 368 128.51 -6.90 77.43
C GLN A 368 127.24 -7.74 77.19
N GLU A 369 126.82 -8.56 78.16
CA GLU A 369 125.59 -9.35 78.08
C GLU A 369 124.33 -8.47 78.00
N VAL A 370 124.28 -7.40 78.82
CA VAL A 370 123.19 -6.41 78.78
C VAL A 370 123.17 -5.67 77.45
N ARG A 371 124.35 -5.35 76.90
CA ARG A 371 124.48 -4.72 75.57
C ARG A 371 123.98 -5.64 74.46
N GLU A 372 124.35 -6.91 74.48
CA GLU A 372 123.89 -7.90 73.51
C GLU A 372 122.36 -8.12 73.61
N LEU A 373 121.82 -8.18 74.83
CA LEU A 373 120.37 -8.24 75.07
C LEU A 373 119.64 -6.99 74.55
N ALA A 374 120.19 -5.79 74.79
CA ALA A 374 119.65 -4.54 74.29
C ALA A 374 119.66 -4.49 72.75
N GLN A 375 120.74 -4.95 72.10
CA GLN A 375 120.83 -5.05 70.65
C GLN A 375 119.83 -6.07 70.08
N ARG A 376 119.64 -7.21 70.74
CA ARG A 376 118.60 -8.20 70.39
C ARG A 376 117.20 -7.62 70.54
N CYS A 377 116.95 -6.85 71.60
CA CYS A 377 115.67 -6.18 71.83
C CYS A 377 115.38 -5.13 70.74
N ALA A 378 116.37 -4.30 70.37
CA ALA A 378 116.24 -3.32 69.28
C ALA A 378 115.97 -4.00 67.93
N ASN A 379 116.65 -5.11 67.63
CA ASN A 379 116.41 -5.87 66.40
C ASN A 379 114.98 -6.45 66.37
N ALA A 380 114.53 -7.06 67.48
CA ALA A 380 113.16 -7.58 67.59
C ALA A 380 112.11 -6.46 67.51
N ALA A 381 112.36 -5.31 68.13
CA ALA A 381 111.48 -4.14 68.06
C ALA A 381 111.35 -3.63 66.60
N ARG A 382 112.44 -3.57 65.83
CA ARG A 382 112.40 -3.20 64.40
C ARG A 382 111.66 -4.22 63.54
N GLU A 383 111.82 -5.51 63.81
CA GLU A 383 111.09 -6.56 63.12
C GLU A 383 109.58 -6.46 63.38
N ILE A 384 109.17 -6.29 64.65
CA ILE A 384 107.77 -6.06 65.01
C ILE A 384 107.25 -4.77 64.37
N LYS A 385 108.03 -3.69 64.37
CA LYS A 385 107.66 -2.42 63.73
C LYS A 385 107.40 -2.60 62.23
N SER A 386 108.22 -3.40 61.55
CA SER A 386 108.03 -3.75 60.13
C SER A 386 106.72 -4.53 59.92
N LEU A 387 106.46 -5.56 60.74
CA LEU A 387 105.23 -6.35 60.68
C LEU A 387 103.97 -5.53 60.96
N ILE A 388 104.02 -4.62 61.96
CA ILE A 388 102.91 -3.73 62.28
C ILE A 388 102.69 -2.69 61.17
N SER A 389 103.75 -2.18 60.54
CA SER A 389 103.64 -1.29 59.38
C SER A 389 102.97 -1.98 58.18
N GLN A 390 103.37 -3.23 57.90
CA GLN A 390 102.70 -4.05 56.87
C GLN A 390 101.23 -4.31 57.23
N SER A 391 100.95 -4.64 58.49
CA SER A 391 99.58 -4.86 58.97
C SER A 391 98.72 -3.60 58.86
N SER A 392 99.26 -2.42 59.21
CA SER A 392 98.57 -1.13 59.05
C SER A 392 98.25 -0.83 57.58
N THR A 393 99.17 -1.14 56.67
CA THR A 393 98.92 -1.00 55.22
C THR A 393 97.79 -1.91 54.74
N GLN A 394 97.76 -3.17 55.21
CA GLN A 394 96.69 -4.12 54.88
C GLN A 394 95.34 -3.70 55.47
N VAL A 395 95.32 -3.21 56.71
CA VAL A 395 94.11 -2.69 57.36
C VAL A 395 93.57 -1.48 56.62
N ASN A 396 94.43 -0.53 56.25
CA ASN A 396 94.04 0.64 55.44
C ASN A 396 93.43 0.25 54.10
N SER A 397 94.05 -0.72 53.41
CA SER A 397 93.48 -1.27 52.17
C SER A 397 92.12 -1.95 52.44
N GLY A 398 91.99 -2.68 53.54
CA GLY A 398 90.74 -3.30 53.98
C GLY A 398 89.63 -2.29 54.26
N VAL A 399 89.92 -1.22 55.00
CA VAL A 399 88.99 -0.10 55.23
C VAL A 399 88.49 0.48 53.91
N GLY A 400 89.40 0.72 52.96
CA GLY A 400 89.03 1.22 51.63
C GLY A 400 88.07 0.29 50.88
N LEU A 401 88.33 -1.02 50.88
CA LEU A 401 87.46 -2.01 50.24
C LEU A 401 86.08 -2.09 50.90
N VAL A 402 86.01 -2.05 52.23
CA VAL A 402 84.72 -2.11 52.95
C VAL A 402 83.91 -0.82 52.74
N ASN A 403 84.55 0.34 52.71
CA ASN A 403 83.87 1.61 52.36
C ASN A 403 83.29 1.57 50.95
N ASN A 404 84.08 1.12 49.96
CA ASN A 404 83.60 0.97 48.59
C ASN A 404 82.42 -0.01 48.50
N ALA A 405 82.45 -1.11 49.26
CA ALA A 405 81.34 -2.04 49.35
C ALA A 405 80.08 -1.39 49.97
N GLY A 406 80.26 -0.55 50.99
CA GLY A 406 79.17 0.22 51.60
C GLY A 406 78.52 1.21 50.63
N ASP A 407 79.32 1.93 49.86
CA ASP A 407 78.81 2.88 48.86
C ASP A 407 78.11 2.17 47.69
N ALA A 408 78.64 1.04 47.23
CA ALA A 408 77.99 0.20 46.23
C ALA A 408 76.63 -0.31 46.73
N LEU A 409 76.55 -0.73 48.00
CA LEU A 409 75.31 -1.21 48.60
C LEU A 409 74.26 -0.09 48.74
N LYS A 410 74.66 1.13 49.10
CA LYS A 410 73.75 2.30 49.10
C LYS A 410 73.17 2.56 47.72
N GLN A 411 73.98 2.48 46.67
CA GLN A 411 73.48 2.62 45.30
C GLN A 411 72.48 1.51 44.93
N ILE A 412 72.74 0.27 45.36
CA ILE A 412 71.81 -0.85 45.16
C ILE A 412 70.47 -0.58 45.87
N ILE A 413 70.48 -0.09 47.12
CA ILE A 413 69.26 0.27 47.86
C ILE A 413 68.43 1.31 47.10
N VAL A 414 69.08 2.35 46.55
CA VAL A 414 68.39 3.36 45.73
C VAL A 414 67.76 2.72 44.49
N ARG A 415 68.50 1.88 43.76
CA ARG A 415 67.98 1.18 42.56
C ARG A 415 66.82 0.24 42.87
N ILE A 416 66.88 -0.49 43.98
CA ILE A 416 65.79 -1.36 44.42
C ILE A 416 64.55 -0.52 44.76
N GLY A 417 64.73 0.65 45.37
CA GLY A 417 63.64 1.61 45.60
C GLY A 417 62.97 2.08 44.31
N GLU A 418 63.75 2.46 43.29
CA GLU A 418 63.25 2.83 41.97
C GLU A 418 62.46 1.68 41.32
N ILE A 419 62.95 0.44 41.42
CA ILE A 419 62.25 -0.75 40.91
C ILE A 419 60.90 -0.93 41.62
N ASN A 420 60.86 -0.76 42.94
CA ASN A 420 59.62 -0.90 43.71
C ASN A 420 58.54 0.10 43.25
N GLU A 421 58.93 1.34 42.97
CA GLU A 421 58.04 2.39 42.46
C GLU A 421 57.49 2.05 41.07
N ILE A 422 58.37 1.59 40.16
CA ILE A 422 57.97 1.17 38.81
C ILE A 422 56.97 0.01 38.89
N VAL A 423 57.25 -1.01 39.70
CA VAL A 423 56.35 -2.16 39.86
C VAL A 423 55.00 -1.76 40.46
N GLY A 424 55.00 -0.84 41.44
CA GLY A 424 53.77 -0.26 41.97
C GLY A 424 52.94 0.46 40.91
N THR A 425 53.60 1.20 40.02
CA THR A 425 52.95 1.88 38.89
C THR A 425 52.36 0.88 37.88
N ILE A 426 53.06 -0.22 37.59
CA ILE A 426 52.55 -1.29 36.71
C ILE A 426 51.29 -1.94 37.32
N ALA A 427 51.31 -2.25 38.63
CA ALA A 427 50.16 -2.85 39.31
C ALA A 427 48.94 -1.91 39.28
N ALA A 428 49.14 -0.61 39.53
CA ALA A 428 48.07 0.38 39.44
C ALA A 428 47.51 0.50 38.02
N ALA A 429 48.37 0.55 36.99
CA ALA A 429 47.96 0.62 35.60
C ALA A 429 47.19 -0.64 35.16
N ALA A 430 47.62 -1.83 35.58
CA ALA A 430 46.93 -3.07 35.29
C ALA A 430 45.54 -3.14 35.96
N ALA A 431 45.42 -2.63 37.19
CA ALA A 431 44.12 -2.53 37.88
C ALA A 431 43.16 -1.58 37.14
N ASP A 432 43.65 -0.45 36.65
CA ASP A 432 42.86 0.52 35.88
C ASP A 432 42.43 -0.06 34.51
N GLN A 433 43.35 -0.73 33.81
CA GLN A 433 43.05 -1.48 32.58
C GLN A 433 41.99 -2.57 32.81
N SER A 434 42.05 -3.30 33.92
CA SER A 434 41.01 -4.28 34.28
C SER A 434 39.64 -3.61 34.46
N GLY A 435 39.61 -2.41 35.04
CA GLY A 435 38.40 -1.59 35.13
C GLY A 435 37.85 -1.24 33.75
N GLY A 436 38.70 -0.71 32.86
CA GLY A 436 38.32 -0.37 31.48
C GLY A 436 37.82 -1.58 30.67
N LEU A 437 38.48 -2.74 30.81
CA LEU A 437 38.05 -3.97 30.13
C LEU A 437 36.66 -4.45 30.57
N ARG A 438 36.23 -4.22 31.82
CA ARG A 438 34.85 -4.53 32.25
C ARG A 438 33.81 -3.64 31.57
N GLU A 439 34.14 -2.37 31.34
CA GLU A 439 33.27 -1.44 30.62
C GLU A 439 33.15 -1.83 29.14
N VAL A 440 34.27 -2.19 28.51
CA VAL A 440 34.29 -2.71 27.13
C VAL A 440 33.46 -4.00 27.04
N ASN A 441 33.62 -4.94 27.99
CA ASN A 441 32.83 -6.17 28.03
C ASN A 441 31.31 -5.90 28.14
N THR A 442 30.92 -4.90 28.94
CA THR A 442 29.52 -4.48 29.06
C THR A 442 28.99 -3.90 27.74
N SER A 443 29.84 -3.14 27.03
CA SER A 443 29.51 -2.57 25.72
C SER A 443 29.34 -3.66 24.64
N ILE A 444 30.20 -4.69 24.65
CA ILE A 444 30.07 -5.86 23.78
C ILE A 444 28.77 -6.63 24.06
N ALA A 445 28.41 -6.85 25.33
CA ALA A 445 27.15 -7.49 25.68
C ALA A 445 25.92 -6.69 25.17
N SER A 446 25.99 -5.36 25.20
CA SER A 446 24.96 -4.49 24.62
C SER A 446 24.90 -4.61 23.09
N MET A 447 26.06 -4.66 22.42
CA MET A 447 26.14 -4.90 20.98
C MET A 447 25.56 -6.25 20.60
N ASP A 448 25.80 -7.32 21.37
CA ASP A 448 25.23 -8.65 21.14
C ASP A 448 23.69 -8.60 21.16
N GLN A 449 23.13 -7.94 22.18
CA GLN A 449 21.68 -7.78 22.30
C GLN A 449 21.08 -6.99 21.12
N ILE A 450 21.79 -6.00 20.59
CA ILE A 450 21.37 -5.25 19.39
C ILE A 450 21.45 -6.15 18.16
N THR A 451 22.54 -6.90 17.99
CA THR A 451 22.71 -7.86 16.89
C THR A 451 21.58 -8.89 16.86
N GLN A 452 21.20 -9.45 18.01
CA GLN A 452 20.07 -10.39 18.11
C GLN A 452 18.73 -9.74 17.77
N ARG A 453 18.50 -8.49 18.19
CA ARG A 453 17.28 -7.74 17.81
C ARG A 453 17.24 -7.45 16.32
N ASN A 454 18.38 -7.14 15.70
CA ASN A 454 18.46 -6.95 14.26
C ASN A 454 18.13 -8.24 13.51
N ALA A 455 18.62 -9.38 13.98
CA ALA A 455 18.28 -10.68 13.40
C ALA A 455 16.76 -10.96 13.46
N ALA A 456 16.13 -10.74 14.62
CA ALA A 456 14.68 -10.87 14.75
C ALA A 456 13.91 -9.89 13.85
N MET A 457 14.39 -8.64 13.73
CA MET A 457 13.79 -7.62 12.86
C MET A 457 13.92 -7.99 11.39
N VAL A 458 15.03 -8.58 10.98
CA VAL A 458 15.26 -9.10 9.62
C VAL A 458 14.26 -10.21 9.30
N GLU A 459 14.06 -11.17 10.20
CA GLU A 459 13.06 -12.24 10.01
C GLU A 459 11.64 -11.68 9.88
N GLU A 460 11.25 -10.78 10.79
CA GLU A 460 9.91 -10.15 10.76
C GLU A 460 9.69 -9.32 9.49
N THR A 461 10.67 -8.49 9.12
CA THR A 461 10.59 -7.63 7.93
C THR A 461 10.55 -8.47 6.66
N SER A 462 11.30 -9.57 6.60
CA SER A 462 11.29 -10.49 5.46
C SER A 462 9.91 -11.13 5.29
N ALA A 463 9.29 -11.61 6.38
CA ALA A 463 7.96 -12.20 6.34
C ALA A 463 6.87 -11.19 5.93
N GLN A 464 6.92 -9.97 6.48
CA GLN A 464 6.00 -8.89 6.11
C GLN A 464 6.16 -8.49 4.64
N THR A 465 7.40 -8.38 4.16
CA THR A 465 7.70 -8.01 2.77
C THR A 465 7.24 -9.07 1.80
N ALA A 466 7.44 -10.36 2.11
CA ALA A 466 6.93 -11.47 1.32
C ALA A 466 5.39 -11.43 1.22
N THR A 467 4.70 -11.24 2.35
CA THR A 467 3.23 -11.13 2.39
C THR A 467 2.73 -9.95 1.55
N LEU A 468 3.40 -8.79 1.65
CA LEU A 468 3.02 -7.60 0.89
C LEU A 468 3.28 -7.77 -0.62
N GLY A 469 4.36 -8.46 -0.98
CA GLY A 469 4.65 -8.86 -2.36
C GLY A 469 3.56 -9.75 -2.95
N GLU A 470 3.14 -10.79 -2.22
CA GLU A 470 2.04 -11.67 -2.63
C GLU A 470 0.71 -10.90 -2.83
N GLU A 471 0.37 -9.98 -1.92
CA GLU A 471 -0.87 -9.20 -2.05
C GLU A 471 -0.80 -8.20 -3.22
N ALA A 472 0.37 -7.62 -3.49
CA ALA A 472 0.58 -6.77 -4.67
C ALA A 472 0.44 -7.57 -5.98
N GLU A 473 1.02 -8.77 -6.06
CA GLU A 473 0.86 -9.67 -7.20
C GLU A 473 -0.61 -10.08 -7.39
N ARG A 474 -1.31 -10.40 -6.31
CA ARG A 474 -2.73 -10.75 -6.33
C ARG A 474 -3.60 -9.59 -6.84
N LEU A 475 -3.31 -8.36 -6.41
CA LEU A 475 -3.97 -7.15 -6.92
C LEU A 475 -3.69 -6.96 -8.40
N LEU A 476 -2.44 -7.08 -8.84
CA LEU A 476 -2.07 -6.98 -10.25
C LEU A 476 -2.78 -8.03 -11.10
N ALA A 477 -2.83 -9.29 -10.63
CA ALA A 477 -3.54 -10.38 -11.30
C ALA A 477 -5.06 -10.12 -11.40
N ALA A 478 -5.70 -9.61 -10.33
CA ALA A 478 -7.11 -9.24 -10.35
C ALA A 478 -7.39 -8.11 -11.36
N LEU A 479 -6.43 -7.20 -11.55
CA LEU A 479 -6.55 -6.08 -12.49
C LEU A 479 -6.29 -6.48 -13.95
N GLN A 480 -5.62 -7.60 -14.22
CA GLN A 480 -5.39 -8.10 -15.60
C GLN A 480 -6.68 -8.39 -16.37
N GLY A 481 -7.78 -8.71 -15.67
CA GLY A 481 -9.09 -8.90 -16.27
C GLY A 481 -9.67 -7.63 -16.90
N PHE A 482 -9.18 -6.44 -16.53
CA PHE A 482 -9.65 -5.18 -17.06
C PHE A 482 -8.78 -4.70 -18.22
N ARG A 483 -9.40 -4.51 -19.39
CA ARG A 483 -8.73 -3.92 -20.56
C ARG A 483 -8.77 -2.41 -20.42
N ILE A 484 -7.60 -1.84 -20.16
CA ILE A 484 -7.36 -0.41 -20.14
C ILE A 484 -6.23 -0.13 -21.13
N HIS A 485 -6.44 0.78 -22.08
CA HIS A 485 -5.37 1.15 -22.99
C HIS A 485 -4.22 1.73 -22.19
N ASP A 486 -3.04 1.13 -22.29
CA ASP A 486 -1.81 1.71 -21.78
C ASP A 486 -1.45 2.91 -22.66
N GLY A 487 -2.07 4.05 -22.35
CA GLY A 487 -1.69 5.37 -22.84
C GLY A 487 -0.30 5.83 -22.38
N HIS A 488 0.53 4.92 -21.87
CA HIS A 488 1.97 5.13 -21.76
C HIS A 488 2.57 5.00 -23.16
N ALA A 489 2.42 6.07 -23.94
CA ALA A 489 3.40 6.40 -24.95
C ALA A 489 4.77 6.41 -24.26
N GLN A 490 5.51 5.32 -24.45
CA GLN A 490 6.92 5.18 -24.10
C GLN A 490 7.60 6.50 -24.44
N PRO A 491 8.23 7.22 -23.49
CA PRO A 491 8.94 8.44 -23.83
C PRO A 491 10.02 8.01 -24.80
N ARG A 492 9.86 8.39 -26.08
CA ARG A 492 10.89 8.22 -27.09
C ARG A 492 12.15 8.83 -26.50
N GLN A 493 13.09 7.98 -26.10
CA GLN A 493 14.43 8.40 -25.73
C GLN A 493 14.92 9.27 -26.87
N ARG A 494 14.94 10.58 -26.65
CA ARG A 494 15.67 11.51 -27.51
C ARG A 494 17.13 11.13 -27.30
N SER A 495 17.67 10.36 -28.23
CA SER A 495 19.09 10.13 -28.39
C SER A 495 19.76 11.49 -28.55
N THR A 496 20.32 11.99 -27.46
CA THR A 496 21.20 13.15 -27.45
C THR A 496 22.44 12.81 -28.27
N PRO A 497 22.84 13.61 -29.27
CA PRO A 497 24.06 13.33 -30.00
C PRO A 497 25.24 13.66 -29.08
N VAL A 498 26.11 12.67 -28.86
CA VAL A 498 27.40 12.85 -28.18
C VAL A 498 28.25 13.81 -29.00
N ARG A 499 28.38 15.05 -28.52
CA ARG A 499 29.32 16.03 -29.03
C ARG A 499 30.71 15.65 -28.52
N ARG A 500 31.56 15.15 -29.41
CA ARG A 500 33.02 15.05 -29.21
C ARG A 500 33.54 16.42 -28.77
N MET A 501 34.08 16.51 -27.56
CA MET A 501 35.03 17.55 -27.17
C MET A 501 36.42 17.09 -27.59
N ALA A 502 37.04 17.84 -28.49
CA ALA A 502 38.49 17.91 -28.59
C ALA A 502 38.96 18.97 -27.59
N GLY A 503 39.99 18.66 -26.82
CA GLY A 503 40.61 19.50 -25.81
C GLY A 503 41.57 18.68 -24.98
#